data_AF-A0A518IWZ8-F1
#
_entry.id   AF-A0A518IWZ8-F1
#
_cell.length_a   1.000
_cell.length_b   1.000
_cell.length_c   1.000
_cell.angle_alpha   90.00
_cell.angle_beta   90.00
_cell.angle_gamma   90.00
#
_symmetry.space_group_name_H-M   'P 1'
#
loop_
_entity.id
_entity.type
_entity.pdbx_description
1 polymer ?
#
loop_
_entity_poly.entity_id
_entity_poly.type
_entity_poly.pdbx_seq_one_letter_code
_entity_poly.pdbx_strand_id
1 'polypeptide(L)'
;MRVSSLVVVALLASLSAATAKAQPASSPRVDPLPSWNETARKQAVIDFVNRVTDRDGDDYVPPAQRIAVFDNDGTLWPEAPLPFQVEFVFEELKRRAPQEPKLAADPMVQAALAGDVKKLLAGKHYDGLMRILALTHTGITTDEFNARVETWRETTRHPRFQKAYTDLTYQPMQELLKYLRDNGFETFIVSGGGADFMRVWSEAVYGIPPQNVVGSTALTKFEFRDGKPVLIKTMDQAFVDDKDGKPVGIHQFIGRRPIACFGNSDGDQAMLEYTTIGNPLPSFGMLVHHTDAEREYAYDAHPPASGTLVTALAAAPANGWNVVDMKTDWNQIWETDKMESTQTFSEALVGNWLAEDIENHGVVDRAQTTLEIADDGTAAGNTSVNRYSGKAKISGDKIELGRMVMTRRAGPQSLMDQETRFMAALAKVTRYRIGDNGLLYLLDAEGNEIVRLSKIED
;
A
#
# COMPACT_ATOMS: atom_id res chain seq x y z
N MET A 1 -24.54 -87.11 50.61
CA MET A 1 -24.73 -85.64 50.68
C MET A 1 -23.36 -84.99 50.75
N ARG A 2 -23.15 -83.95 49.92
CA ARG A 2 -21.87 -83.32 49.50
C ARG A 2 -21.04 -84.13 48.50
N VAL A 3 -21.12 -83.75 47.22
CA VAL A 3 -19.98 -83.43 46.33
C VAL A 3 -20.50 -82.46 45.25
N SER A 4 -19.69 -81.45 44.98
CA SER A 4 -19.85 -80.33 44.06
C SER A 4 -19.81 -80.74 42.58
N SER A 5 -20.55 -80.03 41.72
CA SER A 5 -20.38 -80.10 40.26
C SER A 5 -20.11 -78.71 39.69
N LEU A 6 -19.01 -78.64 38.95
CA LEU A 6 -18.48 -77.50 38.20
C LEU A 6 -19.48 -76.95 37.17
N VAL A 7 -19.50 -75.63 37.01
CA VAL A 7 -19.87 -74.98 35.74
C VAL A 7 -18.70 -74.09 35.32
N VAL A 8 -18.11 -74.46 34.19
CA VAL A 8 -17.07 -73.73 33.47
C VAL A 8 -17.75 -72.60 32.69
N VAL A 9 -17.41 -71.34 32.97
CA VAL A 9 -17.77 -70.19 32.12
C VAL A 9 -16.52 -69.83 31.32
N ALA A 10 -16.56 -70.07 30.01
CA ALA A 10 -15.52 -69.68 29.08
C ALA A 10 -15.57 -68.16 28.84
N LEU A 11 -14.49 -67.44 29.15
CA LEU A 11 -14.28 -66.07 28.69
C LEU A 11 -13.89 -66.09 27.21
N LEU A 12 -14.78 -65.63 26.33
CA LEU A 12 -14.44 -65.19 24.98
C LEU A 12 -14.00 -63.73 25.04
N ALA A 13 -12.68 -63.50 25.04
CA ALA A 13 -12.12 -62.16 24.81
C ALA A 13 -12.23 -61.84 23.31
N SER A 14 -13.21 -61.03 22.94
CA SER A 14 -13.29 -60.41 21.61
C SER A 14 -12.23 -59.30 21.52
N LEU A 15 -11.15 -59.57 20.81
CA LEU A 15 -10.14 -58.59 20.45
C LEU A 15 -10.69 -57.68 19.34
N SER A 16 -11.38 -56.60 19.69
CA SER A 16 -11.71 -55.54 18.74
C SER A 16 -10.45 -54.71 18.48
N ALA A 17 -9.78 -54.99 17.37
CA ALA A 17 -8.74 -54.10 16.84
C ALA A 17 -9.38 -52.76 16.47
N ALA A 18 -9.23 -51.76 17.34
CA ALA A 18 -9.54 -50.38 17.03
C ALA A 18 -8.53 -49.89 15.98
N THR A 19 -8.94 -49.88 14.72
CA THR A 19 -8.22 -49.15 13.67
C THR A 19 -8.33 -47.66 13.99
N ALA A 20 -7.29 -47.10 14.61
CA ALA A 20 -7.12 -45.67 14.69
C ALA A 20 -7.05 -45.13 13.25
N LYS A 21 -8.14 -44.51 12.78
CA LYS A 21 -8.11 -43.72 11.55
C LYS A 21 -7.10 -42.60 11.78
N ALA A 22 -5.95 -42.70 11.12
CA ALA A 22 -5.01 -41.59 11.05
C ALA A 22 -5.77 -40.37 10.51
N GLN A 23 -5.89 -39.35 11.35
CA GLN A 23 -6.44 -38.06 10.96
C GLN A 23 -5.52 -37.50 9.87
N PRO A 24 -6.05 -37.07 8.71
CA PRO A 24 -5.21 -36.47 7.70
C PRO A 24 -4.48 -35.29 8.33
N ALA A 25 -3.15 -35.27 8.20
CA ALA A 25 -2.33 -34.15 8.64
C ALA A 25 -2.92 -32.88 8.04
N SER A 26 -3.34 -31.94 8.90
CA SER A 26 -3.75 -30.61 8.48
C SER A 26 -2.62 -30.03 7.65
N SER A 27 -2.91 -29.61 6.41
CA SER A 27 -2.00 -28.80 5.61
C SER A 27 -1.46 -27.67 6.49
N PRO A 28 -0.15 -27.35 6.46
CA PRO A 28 0.37 -26.24 7.25
C PRO A 28 -0.44 -25.00 6.90
N ARG A 29 -1.15 -24.45 7.89
CA ARG A 29 -1.90 -23.22 7.74
C ARG A 29 -0.86 -22.15 7.49
N VAL A 30 -0.86 -21.56 6.29
CA VAL A 30 0.02 -20.44 5.96
C VAL A 30 -0.23 -19.37 7.02
N ASP A 31 0.85 -18.92 7.68
CA ASP A 31 0.76 -17.86 8.69
C ASP A 31 0.21 -16.59 8.01
N PRO A 32 -0.96 -16.08 8.42
CA PRO A 32 -1.55 -14.90 7.79
C PRO A 32 -0.82 -13.61 8.14
N LEU A 33 0.02 -13.59 9.18
CA LEU A 33 0.67 -12.40 9.74
C LEU A 33 2.18 -12.67 10.00
N PRO A 34 2.98 -13.02 8.98
CA PRO A 34 4.36 -13.48 9.18
C PRO A 34 5.32 -12.41 9.72
N SER A 35 5.05 -11.12 9.51
CA SER A 35 5.85 -10.02 10.05
C SER A 35 5.54 -9.69 11.51
N TRP A 36 4.54 -10.37 12.08
CA TRP A 36 4.20 -10.30 13.49
C TRP A 36 4.88 -11.45 14.25
N ASN A 37 5.56 -11.11 15.36
CA ASN A 37 6.07 -12.08 16.31
C ASN A 37 4.91 -12.87 16.96
N GLU A 38 5.22 -14.07 17.47
CA GLU A 38 4.28 -14.92 18.21
C GLU A 38 3.96 -14.34 19.60
N THR A 39 3.19 -13.25 19.61
CA THR A 39 2.77 -12.54 20.81
C THR A 39 1.26 -12.59 20.98
N ALA A 40 0.79 -12.20 22.17
CA ALA A 40 -0.63 -12.11 22.46
C ALA A 40 -1.39 -11.15 21.52
N ARG A 41 -0.71 -10.18 20.88
CA ARG A 41 -1.34 -9.19 20.00
C ARG A 41 -1.67 -9.80 18.65
N LYS A 42 -0.70 -10.53 18.06
CA LYS A 42 -0.93 -11.36 16.86
C LYS A 42 -2.08 -12.35 17.09
N GLN A 43 -2.04 -13.05 18.23
CA GLN A 43 -3.08 -14.02 18.57
C GLN A 43 -4.46 -13.37 18.73
N ALA A 44 -4.55 -12.20 19.39
CA ALA A 44 -5.82 -11.50 19.57
C ALA A 44 -6.48 -11.09 18.25
N VAL A 45 -5.69 -10.66 17.26
CA VAL A 45 -6.19 -10.35 15.90
C VAL A 45 -6.73 -11.62 15.23
N ILE A 46 -5.94 -12.70 15.23
CA ILE A 46 -6.32 -13.97 14.59
C ILE A 46 -7.58 -14.56 15.26
N ASP A 47 -7.65 -14.52 16.59
CA ASP A 47 -8.79 -15.01 17.36
C ASP A 47 -10.05 -14.20 17.06
N PHE A 48 -9.95 -12.87 17.01
CA PHE A 48 -11.08 -12.02 16.64
C PHE A 48 -11.60 -12.36 15.25
N VAL A 49 -10.72 -12.42 14.25
CA VAL A 49 -11.11 -12.72 12.86
C VAL A 49 -11.73 -14.11 12.75
N ASN A 50 -11.12 -15.15 13.32
CA ASN A 50 -11.69 -16.50 13.32
C ASN A 50 -13.09 -16.50 13.97
N ARG A 51 -13.24 -15.83 15.12
CA ARG A 51 -14.49 -15.79 15.88
C ARG A 51 -15.64 -15.14 15.11
N VAL A 52 -15.41 -14.02 14.43
CA VAL A 52 -16.48 -13.31 13.69
C VAL A 52 -16.72 -13.85 12.28
N THR A 53 -15.88 -14.78 11.81
CA THR A 53 -16.00 -15.40 10.48
C THR A 53 -16.44 -16.86 10.51
N ASP A 54 -16.39 -17.52 11.66
CA ASP A 54 -16.93 -18.86 11.87
C ASP A 54 -18.45 -18.84 11.72
N ARG A 55 -18.96 -19.49 10.67
CA ARG A 55 -20.38 -19.48 10.30
C ARG A 55 -21.27 -20.22 11.28
N ASP A 56 -20.68 -21.11 12.06
CA ASP A 56 -21.40 -21.94 13.02
C ASP A 56 -21.31 -21.36 14.45
N GLY A 57 -20.56 -20.27 14.64
CA GLY A 57 -20.35 -19.62 15.93
C GLY A 57 -21.37 -18.53 16.25
N ASP A 58 -21.66 -18.33 17.55
CA ASP A 58 -22.60 -17.32 18.05
C ASP A 58 -22.16 -15.87 17.73
N ASP A 59 -20.86 -15.67 17.53
CA ASP A 59 -20.23 -14.37 17.24
C ASP A 59 -20.12 -14.08 15.74
N TYR A 60 -20.68 -14.94 14.87
CA TYR A 60 -20.63 -14.77 13.42
C TYR A 60 -21.19 -13.42 12.98
N VAL A 61 -20.40 -12.67 12.22
CA VAL A 61 -20.83 -11.44 11.56
C VAL A 61 -20.90 -11.69 10.05
N PRO A 62 -21.99 -11.38 9.33
CA PRO A 62 -22.05 -11.52 7.88
C PRO A 62 -21.08 -10.54 7.19
N PRO A 63 -20.47 -10.88 6.03
CA PRO A 63 -19.49 -10.03 5.35
C PRO A 63 -19.91 -8.56 5.17
N ALA A 64 -21.19 -8.29 4.86
CA ALA A 64 -21.72 -6.94 4.70
C ALA A 64 -21.70 -6.06 5.98
N GLN A 65 -21.39 -6.64 7.13
CA GLN A 65 -21.24 -5.94 8.41
C GLN A 65 -19.79 -5.96 8.94
N ARG A 66 -18.86 -6.60 8.23
CA ARG A 66 -17.45 -6.71 8.60
C ARG A 66 -16.67 -5.48 8.15
N ILE A 67 -16.96 -4.34 8.76
CA ILE A 67 -16.26 -3.09 8.47
C ILE A 67 -15.06 -2.94 9.40
N ALA A 68 -13.88 -2.74 8.83
CA ALA A 68 -12.64 -2.41 9.55
C ALA A 68 -12.16 -1.01 9.16
N VAL A 69 -11.88 -0.16 10.15
CA VAL A 69 -11.38 1.20 9.95
C VAL A 69 -9.96 1.35 10.47
N PHE A 70 -9.14 2.06 9.72
CA PHE A 70 -7.73 2.32 10.00
C PHE A 70 -7.48 3.82 9.94
N ASP A 71 -6.77 4.40 10.90
CA ASP A 71 -6.02 5.62 10.59
C ASP A 71 -4.93 5.32 9.56
N ASN A 72 -4.36 6.35 8.95
CA ASN A 72 -3.27 6.25 8.00
C ASN A 72 -1.93 6.68 8.63
N ASP A 73 -1.80 7.96 8.97
CA ASP A 73 -0.61 8.55 9.58
C ASP A 73 -0.30 7.86 10.93
N GLY A 74 0.89 7.30 11.09
CA GLY A 74 1.32 6.54 12.27
C GLY A 74 0.70 5.14 12.44
N THR A 75 -0.35 4.81 11.67
CA THR A 75 -1.04 3.50 11.77
C THR A 75 -0.73 2.57 10.60
N LEU A 76 -0.72 3.07 9.37
CA LEU A 76 -0.39 2.30 8.15
C LEU A 76 0.99 2.66 7.57
N TRP A 77 1.44 3.88 7.84
CA TRP A 77 2.75 4.41 7.48
C TRP A 77 3.28 5.40 8.53
N PRO A 78 4.55 5.83 8.48
CA PRO A 78 5.09 6.83 9.41
C PRO A 78 4.46 8.20 9.30
N GLU A 79 4.44 8.91 10.43
CA GLU A 79 4.09 10.33 10.51
C GLU A 79 5.20 11.18 11.15
N ALA A 80 6.32 10.56 11.53
CA ALA A 80 7.47 11.26 12.08
C ALA A 80 8.56 11.46 11.01
N PRO A 81 9.24 12.63 10.98
CA PRO A 81 9.08 13.76 11.89
C PRO A 81 7.87 14.66 11.55
N LEU A 82 7.27 14.48 10.38
CA LEU A 82 6.08 15.20 9.92
C LEU A 82 5.16 14.25 9.14
N PRO A 83 3.83 14.44 9.22
CA PRO A 83 2.90 13.74 8.34
C PRO A 83 3.24 13.97 6.88
N PHE A 84 3.12 12.93 6.07
CA PHE A 84 3.58 12.96 4.68
C PHE A 84 2.82 13.97 3.81
N GLN A 85 1.57 14.29 4.14
CA GLN A 85 0.85 15.38 3.46
C GLN A 85 1.45 16.75 3.75
N VAL A 86 2.00 16.99 4.95
CA VAL A 86 2.70 18.24 5.27
C VAL A 86 3.99 18.35 4.45
N GLU A 87 4.72 17.24 4.29
CA GLU A 87 5.88 17.18 3.39
C GLU A 87 5.49 17.49 1.93
N PHE A 88 4.37 16.94 1.45
CA PHE A 88 3.81 17.30 0.13
C PHE A 88 3.52 18.80 0.00
N VAL A 89 2.94 19.43 1.02
CA VAL A 89 2.70 20.88 1.05
C VAL A 89 4.02 21.64 0.93
N PHE A 90 5.06 21.23 1.66
CA PHE A 90 6.37 21.90 1.61
C PHE A 90 7.03 21.78 0.24
N GLU A 91 6.96 20.61 -0.40
CA GLU A 91 7.46 20.44 -1.77
C GLU A 91 6.69 21.28 -2.80
N GLU A 92 5.37 21.39 -2.67
CA GLU A 92 4.57 22.28 -3.51
C GLU A 92 4.96 23.76 -3.32
N LEU A 93 5.23 24.19 -2.09
CA LEU A 93 5.71 25.55 -1.82
C LEU A 93 7.10 25.78 -2.42
N LYS A 94 8.04 24.85 -2.28
CA LYS A 94 9.39 24.94 -2.88
C LYS A 94 9.32 25.03 -4.41
N ARG A 95 8.43 24.26 -5.04
CA ARG A 95 8.23 24.27 -6.49
C ARG A 95 7.62 25.57 -7.00
N ARG A 96 6.63 26.11 -6.27
CA ARG A 96 5.82 27.26 -6.72
C ARG A 96 6.41 28.62 -6.34
N ALA A 97 6.98 28.77 -5.14
CA ALA A 97 7.44 30.05 -4.63
C ALA A 97 8.42 30.79 -5.58
N PRO A 98 9.37 30.13 -6.28
CA PRO A 98 10.26 30.81 -7.23
C PRO A 98 9.53 31.46 -8.43
N GLN A 99 8.32 30.99 -8.75
CA GLN A 99 7.53 31.42 -9.91
C GLN A 99 6.32 32.28 -9.52
N GLU A 100 5.99 32.34 -8.23
CA GLU A 100 4.80 33.02 -7.71
C GLU A 100 5.19 34.04 -6.61
N PRO A 101 5.56 35.30 -6.96
CA PRO A 101 6.06 36.27 -5.98
C PRO A 101 5.10 36.58 -4.83
N LYS A 102 3.79 36.56 -5.08
CA LYS A 102 2.77 36.76 -4.03
C LYS A 102 2.74 35.60 -3.03
N LEU A 103 2.92 34.37 -3.50
CA LEU A 103 3.00 33.18 -2.65
C LEU A 103 4.27 33.23 -1.79
N ALA A 104 5.41 33.56 -2.40
CA ALA A 104 6.70 33.66 -1.71
C ALA A 104 6.75 34.77 -0.64
N ALA A 105 5.92 35.81 -0.78
CA ALA A 105 5.82 36.90 0.18
C ALA A 105 4.93 36.57 1.40
N ASP A 106 4.17 35.47 1.38
CA ASP A 106 3.30 35.11 2.50
C ASP A 106 4.15 34.67 3.73
N PRO A 107 3.93 35.26 4.92
CA PRO A 107 4.74 34.95 6.11
C PRO A 107 4.70 33.49 6.55
N MET A 108 3.62 32.75 6.27
CA MET A 108 3.52 31.32 6.60
C MET A 108 4.22 30.46 5.56
N VAL A 109 4.24 30.89 4.30
CA VAL A 109 5.06 30.23 3.26
C VAL A 109 6.55 30.40 3.58
N GLN A 110 6.98 31.59 4.00
CA GLN A 110 8.36 31.81 4.43
C GLN A 110 8.73 30.97 5.66
N ALA A 111 7.82 30.84 6.63
CA ALA A 111 8.01 29.96 7.78
C ALA A 111 8.16 28.49 7.37
N ALA A 112 7.28 28.01 6.49
CA ALA A 112 7.34 26.64 5.96
C ALA A 112 8.66 26.35 5.23
N LEU A 113 9.08 27.25 4.33
CA LEU A 113 10.34 27.11 3.60
C LEU A 113 11.59 27.19 4.49
N ALA A 114 11.48 27.85 5.65
CA ALA A 114 12.52 27.90 6.67
C ALA A 114 12.50 26.69 7.64
N GLY A 115 11.53 25.77 7.50
CA GLY A 115 11.36 24.63 8.40
C GLY A 115 10.83 25.01 9.80
N ASP A 116 10.19 26.18 9.94
CA ASP A 116 9.63 26.64 11.22
C ASP A 116 8.26 25.97 11.49
N VAL A 117 8.29 24.66 11.68
CA VAL A 117 7.11 23.83 11.96
C VAL A 117 6.39 24.32 13.22
N LYS A 118 7.14 24.73 14.25
CA LYS A 118 6.57 25.26 15.49
C LYS A 118 5.66 26.47 15.25
N LYS A 119 6.05 27.36 14.34
CA LYS A 119 5.24 28.51 13.97
C LYS A 119 4.02 28.11 13.14
N LEU A 120 4.12 27.10 12.27
CA LEU A 120 2.98 26.59 11.52
C LEU A 120 1.94 25.91 12.41
N LEU A 121 2.40 25.17 13.41
CA LEU A 121 1.59 24.47 14.41
C LEU A 121 1.21 25.35 15.61
N ALA A 122 1.48 26.65 15.56
CA ALA A 122 1.06 27.56 16.62
C ALA A 122 -0.45 27.82 16.54
N GLY A 123 -1.05 28.07 17.71
CA GLY A 123 -2.47 28.40 17.83
C GLY A 123 -3.38 27.17 17.96
N LYS A 124 -4.64 27.41 18.30
CA LYS A 124 -5.62 26.35 18.60
C LYS A 124 -6.00 25.51 17.38
N HIS A 125 -5.91 26.09 16.19
CA HIS A 125 -6.33 25.47 14.93
C HIS A 125 -5.18 25.30 13.93
N TYR A 126 -3.92 25.42 14.41
CA TYR A 126 -2.74 25.38 13.55
C TYR A 126 -2.88 26.36 12.37
N ASP A 127 -3.18 27.63 12.67
CA ASP A 127 -3.62 28.63 11.69
C ASP A 127 -2.62 28.81 10.54
N GLY A 128 -1.31 28.69 10.85
CA GLY A 128 -0.24 28.73 9.87
C GLY A 128 -0.28 27.55 8.90
N LEU A 129 -0.49 26.33 9.42
CA LEU A 129 -0.70 25.12 8.63
C LEU A 129 -1.96 25.23 7.75
N MET A 130 -3.08 25.70 8.32
CA MET A 130 -4.33 25.89 7.55
C MET A 130 -4.18 26.92 6.43
N ARG A 131 -3.40 27.98 6.67
CA ARG A 131 -3.07 28.99 5.65
C ARG A 131 -2.29 28.37 4.48
N ILE A 132 -1.25 27.59 4.74
CA ILE A 132 -0.46 26.97 3.67
C ILE A 132 -1.24 25.88 2.92
N LEU A 133 -2.10 25.13 3.61
CA LEU A 133 -3.03 24.18 2.98
C LEU A 133 -3.96 24.90 2.02
N ALA A 134 -4.59 26.00 2.44
CA ALA A 134 -5.46 26.79 1.58
C ALA A 134 -4.71 27.32 0.32
N LEU A 135 -3.47 27.82 0.49
CA LEU A 135 -2.67 28.35 -0.62
C LEU A 135 -2.21 27.28 -1.61
N THR A 136 -2.03 26.04 -1.16
CA THR A 136 -1.54 24.92 -1.98
C THR A 136 -2.64 24.08 -2.60
N HIS A 137 -3.81 23.99 -1.97
CA HIS A 137 -4.86 23.03 -2.33
C HIS A 137 -6.10 23.66 -3.01
N THR A 138 -6.28 24.98 -2.99
CA THR A 138 -7.53 25.62 -3.47
C THR A 138 -7.41 26.30 -4.83
N GLY A 139 -8.54 26.46 -5.52
CA GLY A 139 -8.64 27.17 -6.81
C GLY A 139 -8.20 26.34 -8.03
N ILE A 140 -7.60 25.18 -7.78
CA ILE A 140 -7.19 24.18 -8.79
C ILE A 140 -8.26 23.10 -8.95
N THR A 141 -8.24 22.41 -10.09
CA THR A 141 -9.12 21.25 -10.30
C THR A 141 -8.68 20.08 -9.42
N THR A 142 -9.60 19.14 -9.14
CA THR A 142 -9.26 17.86 -8.51
C THR A 142 -8.21 17.09 -9.30
N ASP A 143 -8.27 17.13 -10.64
CA ASP A 143 -7.33 16.44 -11.51
C ASP A 143 -5.92 17.07 -11.47
N GLU A 144 -5.84 18.40 -11.42
CA GLU A 144 -4.58 19.13 -11.24
C GLU A 144 -3.95 18.81 -9.88
N PHE A 145 -4.77 18.69 -8.84
CA PHE A 145 -4.31 18.28 -7.52
C PHE A 145 -3.77 16.84 -7.54
N ASN A 146 -4.53 15.90 -8.12
CA ASN A 146 -4.11 14.52 -8.24
C ASN A 146 -2.78 14.39 -8.98
N ALA A 147 -2.61 15.09 -10.11
CA ALA A 147 -1.36 15.09 -10.86
C ALA A 147 -0.15 15.61 -10.06
N ARG A 148 -0.36 16.58 -9.16
CA ARG A 148 0.70 17.07 -8.26
C ARG A 148 1.08 16.03 -7.21
N VAL A 149 0.09 15.37 -6.61
CA VAL A 149 0.33 14.29 -5.64
C VAL A 149 1.07 13.12 -6.31
N GLU A 150 0.66 12.73 -7.52
CA GLU A 150 1.35 11.74 -8.35
C GLU A 150 2.81 12.11 -8.59
N THR A 151 3.06 13.34 -9.04
CA THR A 151 4.44 13.83 -9.28
C THR A 151 5.27 13.79 -8.00
N TRP A 152 4.71 14.22 -6.87
CA TRP A 152 5.40 14.19 -5.58
C TRP A 152 5.75 12.76 -5.16
N ARG A 153 4.83 11.80 -5.34
CA ARG A 153 5.05 10.38 -5.04
C ARG A 153 6.23 9.82 -5.83
N GLU A 154 6.33 10.17 -7.11
CA GLU A 154 7.38 9.66 -8.00
C GLU A 154 8.75 10.28 -7.72
N THR A 155 8.79 11.57 -7.40
CA THR A 155 10.03 12.37 -7.39
C THR A 155 10.62 12.60 -6.00
N THR A 156 9.81 12.52 -4.95
CA THR A 156 10.25 12.86 -3.60
C THR A 156 10.64 11.61 -2.81
N ARG A 157 11.67 11.73 -1.99
CA ARG A 157 12.15 10.65 -1.10
C ARG A 157 12.17 11.13 0.34
N HIS A 158 11.81 10.24 1.25
CA HIS A 158 11.86 10.52 2.67
C HIS A 158 13.32 10.71 3.13
N PRO A 159 13.67 11.80 3.85
CA PRO A 159 15.07 12.14 4.13
C PRO A 159 15.82 11.13 5.00
N ARG A 160 15.16 10.49 5.97
CA ARG A 160 15.78 9.43 6.79
C ARG A 160 15.97 8.11 6.03
N PHE A 161 14.93 7.63 5.37
CA PHE A 161 14.89 6.28 4.79
C PHE A 161 15.31 6.23 3.31
N GLN A 162 15.40 7.38 2.64
CA GLN A 162 15.79 7.52 1.23
C GLN A 162 14.90 6.73 0.25
N LYS A 163 13.63 6.54 0.61
CA LYS A 163 12.61 5.80 -0.18
C LYS A 163 11.45 6.68 -0.57
N ALA A 164 10.67 6.25 -1.56
CA ALA A 164 9.41 6.94 -1.84
C ALA A 164 8.50 6.81 -0.61
N TYR A 165 7.74 7.85 -0.32
CA TYR A 165 6.87 7.87 0.86
C TYR A 165 5.86 6.71 0.83
N THR A 166 5.37 6.32 -0.36
CA THR A 166 4.47 5.17 -0.52
C THR A 166 5.13 3.81 -0.41
N ASP A 167 6.46 3.74 -0.33
CA ASP A 167 7.18 2.49 -0.01
C ASP A 167 7.36 2.33 1.50
N LEU A 168 7.15 3.40 2.28
CA LEU A 168 7.25 3.40 3.74
C LEU A 168 5.92 3.00 4.37
N THR A 169 5.42 1.82 4.03
CA THR A 169 4.24 1.26 4.69
C THR A 169 4.65 0.19 5.67
N TYR A 170 3.90 0.06 6.77
CA TYR A 170 4.18 -0.97 7.76
C TYR A 170 3.79 -2.35 7.20
N GLN A 171 4.78 -3.19 6.93
CA GLN A 171 4.58 -4.54 6.42
C GLN A 171 3.60 -5.37 7.27
N PRO A 172 3.69 -5.37 8.62
CA PRO A 172 2.72 -6.05 9.48
C PRO A 172 1.28 -5.58 9.24
N MET A 173 1.08 -4.30 8.91
CA MET A 173 -0.25 -3.73 8.65
C MET A 173 -0.74 -4.04 7.22
N GLN A 174 0.17 -4.16 6.25
CA GLN A 174 -0.17 -4.67 4.91
C GLN A 174 -0.69 -6.11 4.97
N GLU A 175 -0.03 -6.96 5.77
CA GLU A 175 -0.47 -8.33 6.02
C GLU A 175 -1.84 -8.36 6.70
N LEU A 176 -2.05 -7.51 7.71
CA LEU A 176 -3.33 -7.38 8.39
C LEU A 176 -4.46 -6.94 7.46
N LEU A 177 -4.22 -5.90 6.65
CA LEU A 177 -5.17 -5.44 5.64
C LEU A 177 -5.57 -6.56 4.67
N LYS A 178 -4.58 -7.31 4.18
CA LYS A 178 -4.82 -8.47 3.32
C LYS A 178 -5.60 -9.57 4.05
N TYR A 179 -5.19 -9.94 5.26
CA TYR A 179 -5.83 -10.98 6.06
C TYR A 179 -7.29 -10.65 6.33
N LEU A 180 -7.63 -9.41 6.67
CA LEU A 180 -9.01 -8.97 6.85
C LEU A 180 -9.82 -9.10 5.56
N ARG A 181 -9.29 -8.64 4.41
CA ARG A 181 -9.98 -8.76 3.11
C ARG A 181 -10.19 -10.21 2.69
N ASP A 182 -9.18 -11.07 2.88
CA ASP A 182 -9.28 -12.51 2.60
C ASP A 182 -10.38 -13.19 3.47
N ASN A 183 -10.72 -12.58 4.61
CA ASN A 183 -11.79 -13.00 5.52
C ASN A 183 -13.09 -12.19 5.36
N GLY A 184 -13.24 -11.48 4.24
CA GLY A 184 -14.48 -10.81 3.86
C GLY A 184 -14.79 -9.54 4.64
N PHE A 185 -13.77 -8.91 5.22
CA PHE A 185 -13.90 -7.54 5.72
C PHE A 185 -13.76 -6.52 4.59
N GLU A 186 -14.48 -5.42 4.75
CA GLU A 186 -14.25 -4.21 3.97
C GLU A 186 -13.36 -3.26 4.78
N THR A 187 -12.21 -2.89 4.23
CA THR A 187 -11.20 -2.05 4.89
C THR A 187 -11.34 -0.59 4.44
N PHE A 188 -11.42 0.32 5.40
CA PHE A 188 -11.54 1.77 5.19
C PHE A 188 -10.38 2.52 5.85
N ILE A 189 -9.97 3.63 5.24
CA ILE A 189 -9.16 4.65 5.92
C ILE A 189 -10.10 5.68 6.55
N VAL A 190 -9.80 6.11 7.78
CA VAL A 190 -10.47 7.20 8.52
C VAL A 190 -9.39 8.05 9.18
N SER A 191 -9.02 9.16 8.54
CA SER A 191 -7.80 9.90 8.88
C SER A 191 -7.97 11.41 8.89
N GLY A 192 -7.25 12.07 9.80
CA GLY A 192 -7.16 13.53 9.83
C GLY A 192 -6.54 14.13 8.56
N GLY A 193 -5.77 13.34 7.80
CA GLY A 193 -5.23 13.70 6.50
C GLY A 193 -6.31 13.97 5.44
N GLY A 194 -5.95 14.71 4.40
CA GLY A 194 -6.87 15.08 3.32
C GLY A 194 -7.30 13.87 2.48
N ALA A 195 -8.61 13.65 2.35
CA ALA A 195 -9.14 12.50 1.60
C ALA A 195 -8.62 12.44 0.16
N ASP A 196 -8.62 13.57 -0.55
CA ASP A 196 -8.15 13.63 -1.94
C ASP A 196 -6.63 13.38 -2.06
N PHE A 197 -5.84 13.65 -1.01
CA PHE A 197 -4.42 13.32 -1.04
C PHE A 197 -4.22 11.80 -0.98
N MET A 198 -4.91 11.13 -0.06
CA MET A 198 -4.80 9.68 0.13
C MET A 198 -5.39 8.89 -1.05
N ARG A 199 -6.53 9.32 -1.60
CA ARG A 199 -7.24 8.65 -2.71
C ARG A 199 -6.40 8.46 -3.97
N VAL A 200 -5.37 9.27 -4.17
CA VAL A 200 -4.48 9.19 -5.34
C VAL A 200 -3.67 7.89 -5.33
N TRP A 201 -3.34 7.36 -4.16
CA TRP A 201 -2.36 6.26 -4.03
C TRP A 201 -2.84 5.10 -3.15
N SER A 202 -3.86 5.28 -2.30
CA SER A 202 -4.30 4.29 -1.32
C SER A 202 -4.68 2.93 -1.94
N GLU A 203 -5.26 2.92 -3.13
CA GLU A 203 -5.68 1.68 -3.78
C GLU A 203 -4.47 0.85 -4.22
N ALA A 204 -3.52 1.49 -4.89
CA ALA A 204 -2.30 0.83 -5.35
C ALA A 204 -1.39 0.38 -4.18
N VAL A 205 -1.42 1.12 -3.06
CA VAL A 205 -0.51 0.91 -1.93
C VAL A 205 -1.08 -0.01 -0.85
N TYR A 206 -2.37 0.13 -0.52
CA TYR A 206 -3.03 -0.61 0.56
C TYR A 206 -4.11 -1.59 0.08
N GLY A 207 -4.48 -1.54 -1.19
CA GLY A 207 -5.68 -2.21 -1.69
C GLY A 207 -6.98 -1.59 -1.16
N ILE A 208 -6.95 -0.31 -0.75
CA ILE A 208 -8.12 0.44 -0.27
C ILE A 208 -8.57 1.42 -1.35
N PRO A 209 -9.71 1.17 -2.03
CA PRO A 209 -10.14 1.98 -3.16
C PRO A 209 -10.60 3.37 -2.70
N PRO A 210 -10.66 4.38 -3.60
CA PRO A 210 -10.93 5.76 -3.22
C PRO A 210 -12.25 6.00 -2.47
N GLN A 211 -13.29 5.23 -2.77
CA GLN A 211 -14.58 5.31 -2.07
C GLN A 211 -14.53 4.79 -0.63
N ASN A 212 -13.47 4.06 -0.25
CA ASN A 212 -13.23 3.57 1.10
C ASN A 212 -12.23 4.44 1.87
N VAL A 213 -11.95 5.65 1.37
CA VAL A 213 -11.12 6.65 2.03
C VAL A 213 -12.01 7.76 2.59
N VAL A 214 -12.10 7.79 3.91
CA VAL A 214 -12.67 8.88 4.70
C VAL A 214 -11.51 9.69 5.27
N GLY A 215 -11.57 11.00 5.07
CA GLY A 215 -10.59 11.90 5.65
C GLY A 215 -11.07 13.34 5.58
N SER A 216 -10.22 14.26 6.06
CA SER A 216 -10.53 15.68 6.01
C SER A 216 -10.86 16.13 4.59
N THR A 217 -11.96 16.86 4.42
CA THR A 217 -12.52 17.21 3.11
C THR A 217 -13.15 18.60 3.13
N ALA A 218 -13.40 19.19 1.97
CA ALA A 218 -14.16 20.41 1.80
C ALA A 218 -15.03 20.30 0.55
N LEU A 219 -16.04 21.16 0.41
CA LEU A 219 -16.89 21.12 -0.77
C LEU A 219 -16.08 21.43 -2.03
N THR A 220 -16.36 20.69 -3.10
CA THR A 220 -15.90 21.03 -4.44
C THR A 220 -16.94 21.89 -5.15
N LYS A 221 -16.47 22.73 -6.07
CA LYS A 221 -17.35 23.54 -6.92
C LYS A 221 -17.33 22.98 -8.34
N PHE A 222 -18.51 22.66 -8.87
CA PHE A 222 -18.67 22.31 -10.28
C PHE A 222 -18.62 23.57 -11.16
N GLU A 223 -17.77 23.57 -12.19
CA GLU A 223 -17.75 24.62 -13.19
C GLU A 223 -17.30 24.10 -14.57
N PHE A 224 -17.45 24.94 -15.59
CA PHE A 224 -16.88 24.69 -16.91
C PHE A 224 -15.59 25.51 -17.07
N ARG A 225 -14.46 24.86 -17.39
CA ARG A 225 -13.21 25.51 -17.81
C ARG A 225 -12.87 25.05 -19.23
N ASP A 226 -12.68 26.00 -20.14
CA ASP A 226 -12.40 25.72 -21.56
C ASP A 226 -13.39 24.73 -22.20
N GLY A 227 -14.67 24.85 -21.85
CA GLY A 227 -15.74 24.00 -22.34
C GLY A 227 -15.81 22.59 -21.72
N LYS A 228 -14.99 22.28 -20.72
CA LYS A 228 -14.98 20.98 -20.02
C LYS A 228 -15.54 21.09 -18.60
N PRO A 229 -16.39 20.13 -18.15
CA PRO A 229 -16.83 20.07 -16.76
C PRO A 229 -15.67 19.70 -15.85
N VAL A 230 -15.47 20.45 -14.78
CA VAL A 230 -14.42 20.21 -13.78
C VAL A 230 -14.95 20.43 -12.37
N LEU A 231 -14.29 19.81 -11.39
CA LEU A 231 -14.48 20.07 -9.97
C LEU A 231 -13.30 20.88 -9.43
N ILE A 232 -13.58 22.02 -8.82
CA ILE A 232 -12.58 22.89 -8.21
C ILE A 232 -12.52 22.63 -6.72
N LYS A 233 -11.30 22.44 -6.21
CA LYS A 233 -11.04 22.34 -4.78
C LYS A 233 -11.22 23.69 -4.11
N THR A 234 -11.99 23.70 -3.02
CA THR A 234 -12.22 24.88 -2.18
C THR A 234 -11.87 24.56 -0.72
N MET A 235 -12.10 25.52 0.19
CA MET A 235 -12.13 25.27 1.64
C MET A 235 -13.52 25.53 2.22
N ASP A 236 -14.54 25.60 1.36
CA ASP A 236 -15.91 25.87 1.76
C ASP A 236 -16.45 24.67 2.54
N GLN A 237 -16.98 24.94 3.74
CA GLN A 237 -17.55 23.91 4.63
C GLN A 237 -16.60 22.74 4.86
N ALA A 238 -15.34 23.06 5.16
CA ALA A 238 -14.34 22.05 5.50
C ALA A 238 -14.79 21.19 6.70
N PHE A 239 -14.68 19.89 6.54
CA PHE A 239 -14.85 18.86 7.55
C PHE A 239 -13.48 18.32 7.93
N VAL A 240 -13.18 18.29 9.22
CA VAL A 240 -11.94 17.74 9.78
C VAL A 240 -12.25 16.36 10.35
N ASP A 241 -11.63 15.33 9.79
CA ASP A 241 -11.86 13.93 10.18
C ASP A 241 -10.83 13.47 11.22
N ASP A 242 -10.73 14.20 12.34
CA ASP A 242 -9.83 13.90 13.44
C ASP A 242 -10.58 13.96 14.78
N LYS A 243 -10.11 13.20 15.78
CA LYS A 243 -10.74 13.10 17.12
C LYS A 243 -12.22 12.72 17.02
N ASP A 244 -13.09 13.56 17.58
CA ASP A 244 -14.55 13.42 17.54
C ASP A 244 -15.12 13.53 16.12
N GLY A 245 -14.36 14.08 15.18
CA GLY A 245 -14.66 14.05 13.75
C GLY A 245 -14.70 12.63 13.19
N LYS A 246 -13.82 11.71 13.64
CA LYS A 246 -13.71 10.36 13.06
C LYS A 246 -15.02 9.53 13.16
N PRO A 247 -15.69 9.44 14.32
CA PRO A 247 -17.01 8.80 14.39
C PRO A 247 -18.07 9.46 13.50
N VAL A 248 -18.01 10.78 13.34
CA VAL A 248 -18.93 11.54 12.47
C VAL A 248 -18.65 11.21 11.00
N GLY A 249 -17.38 11.14 10.59
CA GLY A 249 -16.97 10.74 9.25
C GLY A 249 -17.41 9.32 8.92
N ILE A 250 -17.20 8.38 9.86
CA ILE A 250 -17.70 7.00 9.74
C ILE A 250 -19.22 6.99 9.51
N HIS A 251 -20.00 7.72 10.31
CA HIS A 251 -21.45 7.78 10.13
C HIS A 251 -21.83 8.37 8.76
N GLN A 252 -21.20 9.47 8.37
CA GLN A 252 -21.56 10.24 7.18
C GLN A 252 -21.19 9.53 5.87
N PHE A 253 -20.03 8.88 5.81
CA PHE A 253 -19.46 8.35 4.58
C PHE A 253 -19.57 6.83 4.46
N ILE A 254 -19.54 6.09 5.58
CA ILE A 254 -19.65 4.63 5.59
C ILE A 254 -21.09 4.20 5.91
N GLY A 255 -21.76 4.91 6.81
CA GLY A 255 -23.14 4.61 7.21
C GLY A 255 -23.29 3.31 8.01
N ARG A 256 -22.18 2.73 8.49
CA ARG A 256 -22.15 1.51 9.31
C ARG A 256 -21.13 1.66 10.43
N ARG A 257 -21.48 1.15 11.61
CA ARG A 257 -20.56 1.09 12.75
C ARG A 257 -19.52 -0.01 12.48
N PRO A 258 -18.21 0.28 12.53
CA PRO A 258 -17.17 -0.73 12.35
C PRO A 258 -17.18 -1.77 13.46
N ILE A 259 -16.59 -2.92 13.18
CA ILE A 259 -16.33 -3.96 14.19
C ILE A 259 -14.83 -4.11 14.46
N ALA A 260 -13.96 -3.50 13.67
CA ALA A 260 -12.52 -3.46 13.93
C ALA A 260 -11.99 -2.04 13.72
N CYS A 261 -11.17 -1.57 14.66
CA CYS A 261 -10.58 -0.24 14.63
C CYS A 261 -9.09 -0.30 14.97
N PHE A 262 -8.29 0.37 14.15
CA PHE A 262 -6.84 0.43 14.27
C PHE A 262 -6.41 1.89 14.19
N GLY A 263 -5.70 2.36 15.21
CA GLY A 263 -5.15 3.72 15.30
C GLY A 263 -3.80 3.74 16.00
N ASN A 264 -3.26 4.92 16.29
CA ASN A 264 -1.99 5.06 17.00
C ASN A 264 -1.95 6.24 17.99
N SER A 265 -2.97 7.10 18.01
CA SER A 265 -2.91 8.37 18.74
C SER A 265 -4.18 8.68 19.56
N ASP A 266 -4.12 9.74 20.36
CA ASP A 266 -5.29 10.32 21.04
C ASP A 266 -6.32 10.88 20.03
N GLY A 267 -5.91 11.14 18.77
CA GLY A 267 -6.80 11.44 17.66
C GLY A 267 -7.74 10.29 17.30
N ASP A 268 -7.35 9.05 17.62
CA ASP A 268 -8.13 7.84 17.34
C ASP A 268 -9.04 7.42 18.48
N GLN A 269 -8.92 8.05 19.65
CA GLN A 269 -9.61 7.59 20.85
C GLN A 269 -11.13 7.50 20.62
N ALA A 270 -11.74 8.55 20.06
CA ALA A 270 -13.18 8.55 19.79
C ALA A 270 -13.58 7.50 18.72
N MET A 271 -12.70 7.22 17.75
CA MET A 271 -12.90 6.16 16.75
C MET A 271 -12.87 4.77 17.40
N LEU A 272 -11.92 4.52 18.30
CA LEU A 272 -11.82 3.28 19.09
C LEU A 272 -13.03 3.11 20.02
N GLU A 273 -13.41 4.16 20.75
CA GLU A 273 -14.59 4.17 21.62
C GLU A 273 -15.86 3.89 20.83
N TYR A 274 -16.05 4.58 19.71
CA TYR A 274 -17.19 4.37 18.83
C TYR A 274 -17.19 2.96 18.23
N THR A 275 -16.06 2.36 17.90
CA THR A 275 -16.05 0.98 17.40
C THR A 275 -16.28 -0.06 18.49
N THR A 276 -15.78 0.14 19.71
CA THR A 276 -15.68 -0.96 20.70
C THR A 276 -16.69 -0.90 21.84
N ILE A 277 -17.03 0.28 22.33
CA ILE A 277 -17.82 0.41 23.56
C ILE A 277 -19.31 0.21 23.25
N GLY A 278 -19.91 -0.85 23.81
CA GLY A 278 -21.33 -1.16 23.58
C GLY A 278 -21.65 -1.39 22.10
N ASN A 279 -20.71 -1.95 21.34
CA ASN A 279 -21.00 -2.40 19.98
C ASN A 279 -21.99 -3.58 20.05
N PRO A 280 -23.10 -3.57 19.29
CA PRO A 280 -24.02 -4.70 19.24
C PRO A 280 -23.42 -5.97 18.64
N LEU A 281 -22.29 -5.86 17.92
CA LEU A 281 -21.53 -6.97 17.36
C LEU A 281 -20.21 -7.14 18.11
N PRO A 282 -19.60 -8.34 18.10
CA PRO A 282 -18.24 -8.53 18.59
C PRO A 282 -17.30 -7.56 17.88
N SER A 283 -16.47 -6.86 18.65
CA SER A 283 -15.61 -5.80 18.12
C SER A 283 -14.17 -5.90 18.64
N PHE A 284 -13.27 -5.22 17.93
CA PHE A 284 -11.83 -5.24 18.18
C PHE A 284 -11.27 -3.82 18.07
N GLY A 285 -10.40 -3.45 19.00
CA GLY A 285 -9.67 -2.19 19.00
C GLY A 285 -8.18 -2.43 19.17
N MET A 286 -7.36 -1.69 18.44
CA MET A 286 -5.91 -1.78 18.50
C MET A 286 -5.24 -0.42 18.34
N LEU A 287 -4.18 -0.20 19.11
CA LEU A 287 -3.30 0.94 19.05
C LEU A 287 -1.89 0.49 18.64
N VAL A 288 -1.28 1.13 17.65
CA VAL A 288 0.15 1.02 17.34
C VAL A 288 0.91 1.94 18.28
N HIS A 289 1.86 1.40 19.04
CA HIS A 289 2.74 2.16 19.91
C HIS A 289 4.16 2.18 19.33
N HIS A 290 4.62 3.38 18.95
CA HIS A 290 5.91 3.60 18.33
C HIS A 290 7.03 3.55 19.38
N THR A 291 7.59 2.35 19.58
CA THR A 291 8.62 2.06 20.59
C THR A 291 10.01 1.79 19.98
N ASP A 292 10.15 1.86 18.66
CA ASP A 292 11.33 1.42 17.94
C ASP A 292 12.10 2.55 17.25
N ALA A 293 12.93 3.25 18.01
CA ALA A 293 13.76 4.34 17.49
C ALA A 293 14.81 3.88 16.46
N GLU A 294 15.15 2.58 16.42
CA GLU A 294 16.20 2.05 15.56
C GLU A 294 15.67 1.80 14.15
N ARG A 295 14.59 1.01 14.05
CA ARG A 295 13.99 0.63 12.76
C ARG A 295 12.99 1.67 12.24
N GLU A 296 12.39 2.44 13.15
CA GLU A 296 11.38 3.49 12.89
C GLU A 296 11.68 4.71 13.80
N TYR A 297 10.69 5.28 14.48
CA TYR A 297 10.82 6.30 15.49
C TYR A 297 10.27 5.75 16.82
N ALA A 298 10.66 6.40 17.92
CA ALA A 298 10.04 6.14 19.21
C ALA A 298 9.43 7.43 19.74
N TYR A 299 8.12 7.43 19.94
CA TYR A 299 7.36 8.57 20.44
C TYR A 299 6.00 8.14 20.99
N ASP A 300 5.51 8.93 21.95
CA ASP A 300 4.19 8.77 22.56
C ASP A 300 3.62 10.14 22.99
N ALA A 301 3.93 10.63 24.19
CA ALA A 301 3.41 11.86 24.79
C ALA A 301 3.97 13.14 24.17
N HIS A 302 5.16 13.07 23.55
CA HIS A 302 5.86 14.22 23.01
C HIS A 302 6.40 13.93 21.60
N PRO A 303 5.52 13.69 20.61
CA PRO A 303 5.97 13.46 19.25
C PRO A 303 6.57 14.72 18.64
N PRO A 304 7.37 14.60 17.56
CA PRO A 304 7.93 15.76 16.86
C PRO A 304 6.89 16.71 16.27
N ALA A 305 5.75 16.19 15.80
CA ALA A 305 4.70 16.98 15.15
C ALA A 305 3.27 16.50 15.45
N SER A 306 2.98 15.22 15.24
CA SER A 306 1.66 14.59 15.42
C SER A 306 1.79 13.18 16.00
N GLY A 307 0.68 12.54 16.35
CA GLY A 307 0.71 11.19 16.92
C GLY A 307 0.82 11.15 18.45
N THR A 308 0.34 12.18 19.15
CA THR A 308 0.38 12.19 20.63
C THR A 308 -0.47 11.03 21.14
N LEU A 309 0.12 10.17 21.96
CA LEU A 309 -0.53 8.99 22.54
C LEU A 309 -0.40 9.01 24.07
N VAL A 310 -1.45 9.50 24.76
CA VAL A 310 -1.51 9.60 26.22
C VAL A 310 -2.85 9.09 26.74
N THR A 311 -3.95 9.71 26.30
CA THR A 311 -5.29 9.40 26.80
C THR A 311 -5.81 8.08 26.23
N ALA A 312 -5.57 7.79 24.95
CA ALA A 312 -5.98 6.53 24.34
C ALA A 312 -5.20 5.34 24.93
N LEU A 313 -3.90 5.52 25.17
CA LEU A 313 -3.06 4.51 25.81
C LEU A 313 -3.50 4.23 27.25
N ALA A 314 -3.85 5.27 28.01
CA ALA A 314 -4.36 5.11 29.37
C ALA A 314 -5.74 4.41 29.40
N ALA A 315 -6.59 4.65 28.40
CA ALA A 315 -7.91 4.04 28.29
C ALA A 315 -7.87 2.58 27.80
N ALA A 316 -6.81 2.17 27.09
CA ALA A 316 -6.72 0.87 26.43
C ALA A 316 -7.02 -0.34 27.34
N PRO A 317 -6.44 -0.48 28.56
CA PRO A 317 -6.70 -1.64 29.40
C PRO A 317 -8.16 -1.76 29.85
N ALA A 318 -8.82 -0.63 30.16
CA ALA A 318 -10.20 -0.62 30.63
C ALA A 318 -11.20 -0.96 29.53
N ASN A 319 -10.87 -0.61 28.29
CA ASN A 319 -11.71 -0.85 27.11
C ASN A 319 -11.32 -2.11 26.31
N GLY A 320 -10.33 -2.87 26.78
CA GLY A 320 -9.85 -4.08 26.12
C GLY A 320 -9.15 -3.83 24.78
N TRP A 321 -8.59 -2.62 24.57
CA TRP A 321 -7.85 -2.31 23.35
C TRP A 321 -6.46 -2.94 23.39
N ASN A 322 -6.05 -3.53 22.28
CA ASN A 322 -4.76 -4.17 22.14
C ASN A 322 -3.70 -3.12 21.80
N VAL A 323 -2.71 -2.95 22.66
CA VAL A 323 -1.57 -2.08 22.38
C VAL A 323 -0.45 -2.92 21.79
N VAL A 324 -0.09 -2.61 20.54
CA VAL A 324 1.02 -3.20 19.80
C VAL A 324 2.28 -2.44 20.12
N ASP A 325 3.28 -3.11 20.69
CA ASP A 325 4.62 -2.55 20.86
C ASP A 325 5.42 -2.81 19.58
N MET A 326 5.62 -1.78 18.76
CA MET A 326 6.26 -1.91 17.44
C MET A 326 7.61 -2.65 17.50
N LYS A 327 8.40 -2.40 18.55
CA LYS A 327 9.70 -3.01 18.74
C LYS A 327 9.62 -4.51 18.99
N THR A 328 8.67 -4.96 19.81
CA THR A 328 8.61 -6.37 20.24
C THR A 328 7.59 -7.22 19.49
N ASP A 329 6.50 -6.62 19.02
CA ASP A 329 5.42 -7.34 18.32
C ASP A 329 5.70 -7.50 16.82
N TRP A 330 6.52 -6.64 16.22
CA TRP A 330 6.86 -6.72 14.78
C TRP A 330 8.32 -7.14 14.57
N ASN A 331 8.53 -8.25 13.87
CA ASN A 331 9.87 -8.69 13.46
C ASN A 331 10.38 -7.94 12.22
N GLN A 332 9.48 -7.29 11.49
CA GLN A 332 9.77 -6.54 10.28
C GLN A 332 8.91 -5.27 10.26
N ILE A 333 9.50 -4.12 9.92
CA ILE A 333 8.75 -2.86 9.82
C ILE A 333 8.34 -2.58 8.37
N TRP A 334 9.26 -2.80 7.43
CA TRP A 334 9.06 -2.46 6.01
C TRP A 334 9.10 -3.72 5.15
N GLU A 335 8.47 -3.69 3.99
CA GLU A 335 8.51 -4.80 3.02
C GLU A 335 9.94 -5.05 2.53
N THR A 336 10.52 -6.23 2.82
CA THR A 336 11.91 -6.58 2.50
C THR A 336 12.19 -6.56 0.99
N ASP A 337 11.22 -6.99 0.18
CA ASP A 337 11.33 -7.00 -1.28
C ASP A 337 11.29 -5.59 -1.90
N LYS A 338 10.73 -4.59 -1.20
CA LYS A 338 10.86 -3.16 -1.55
C LYS A 338 12.01 -2.48 -0.83
N MET A 339 12.53 -3.07 0.25
CA MET A 339 13.63 -2.50 1.02
C MET A 339 14.98 -2.69 0.34
N GLU A 340 15.15 -3.78 -0.40
CA GLU A 340 16.31 -4.04 -1.23
C GLU A 340 16.16 -3.46 -2.65
N SER A 341 15.12 -2.65 -2.90
CA SER A 341 14.96 -1.93 -4.17
C SER A 341 15.76 -0.62 -4.25
N THR A 342 16.90 -0.53 -3.55
CA THR A 342 18.10 -0.11 -4.29
C THR A 342 18.36 -1.19 -5.33
N GLN A 343 17.61 -1.11 -6.43
CA GLN A 343 17.90 -1.70 -7.73
C GLN A 343 19.00 -2.79 -7.69
N THR A 344 18.66 -3.96 -7.14
CA THR A 344 19.48 -5.13 -7.44
C THR A 344 18.91 -5.71 -8.71
N PHE A 345 19.24 -5.06 -9.84
CA PHE A 345 19.03 -5.69 -11.12
C PHE A 345 19.75 -7.03 -11.13
N SER A 346 19.24 -7.97 -11.93
CA SER A 346 20.19 -8.85 -12.58
C SER A 346 21.08 -7.94 -13.45
N GLU A 347 22.30 -7.61 -13.01
CA GLU A 347 23.30 -6.89 -13.82
C GLU A 347 23.41 -7.51 -15.24
N ALA A 348 23.11 -8.80 -15.35
CA ALA A 348 23.13 -9.52 -16.60
C ALA A 348 22.09 -9.02 -17.63
N LEU A 349 20.92 -8.51 -17.21
CA LEU A 349 19.88 -7.98 -18.10
C LEU A 349 20.18 -6.56 -18.58
N VAL A 350 20.91 -5.77 -17.79
CA VAL A 350 21.29 -4.40 -18.16
C VAL A 350 22.22 -4.42 -19.37
N GLY A 351 21.93 -3.54 -20.32
CA GLY A 351 22.70 -3.37 -21.55
C GLY A 351 21.86 -3.40 -22.82
N ASN A 352 22.57 -3.48 -23.94
CA ASN A 352 22.01 -3.45 -25.28
C ASN A 352 21.82 -4.88 -25.82
N TRP A 353 20.65 -5.13 -26.41
CA TRP A 353 20.26 -6.44 -26.95
C TRP A 353 19.78 -6.30 -28.39
N LEU A 354 20.18 -7.23 -29.25
CA LEU A 354 19.76 -7.34 -30.64
C LEU A 354 18.75 -8.48 -30.76
N ALA A 355 17.55 -8.20 -31.30
CA ALA A 355 16.57 -9.24 -31.56
C ALA A 355 17.07 -10.19 -32.65
N GLU A 356 17.03 -11.49 -32.37
CA GLU A 356 17.36 -12.59 -33.29
C GLU A 356 16.10 -13.29 -33.80
N ASP A 357 15.04 -13.29 -32.99
CA ASP A 357 13.75 -13.90 -33.29
C ASP A 357 12.62 -13.11 -32.62
N ILE A 358 11.50 -12.95 -33.33
CA ILE A 358 10.28 -12.30 -32.84
C ILE A 358 9.09 -13.18 -33.21
N GLU A 359 8.40 -13.72 -32.20
CA GLU A 359 7.26 -14.63 -32.33
C GLU A 359 7.51 -15.84 -33.26
N ASN A 360 8.69 -16.48 -33.17
CA ASN A 360 9.13 -17.60 -34.02
C ASN A 360 9.38 -17.22 -35.48
N HIS A 361 9.66 -15.94 -35.74
CA HIS A 361 10.08 -15.44 -37.04
C HIS A 361 11.47 -14.79 -36.93
N GLY A 362 12.37 -15.13 -37.85
CA GLY A 362 13.66 -14.46 -37.97
C GLY A 362 13.53 -12.97 -38.28
N VAL A 363 14.50 -12.19 -37.81
CA VAL A 363 14.60 -10.75 -38.05
C VAL A 363 15.27 -10.44 -39.41
N VAL A 364 15.03 -9.24 -39.95
CA VAL A 364 15.73 -8.75 -41.14
C VAL A 364 17.13 -8.26 -40.78
N ASP A 365 18.18 -9.00 -41.17
CA ASP A 365 19.59 -8.77 -40.79
C ASP A 365 20.09 -7.33 -40.94
N ARG A 366 19.65 -6.61 -41.99
CA ARG A 366 20.11 -5.24 -42.28
C ARG A 366 19.34 -4.15 -41.53
N ALA A 367 18.30 -4.50 -40.79
CA ALA A 367 17.44 -3.58 -40.07
C ALA A 367 17.33 -4.04 -38.62
N GLN A 368 18.34 -3.67 -37.84
CA GLN A 368 18.50 -4.08 -36.44
C GLN A 368 17.32 -3.62 -35.59
N THR A 369 16.62 -4.59 -34.99
CA THR A 369 15.66 -4.37 -33.92
C THR A 369 16.38 -4.56 -32.59
N THR A 370 16.34 -3.56 -31.71
CA THR A 370 17.11 -3.57 -30.46
C THR A 370 16.24 -3.31 -29.24
N LEU A 371 16.72 -3.77 -28.10
CA LEU A 371 16.21 -3.47 -26.76
C LEU A 371 17.38 -3.09 -25.85
N GLU A 372 17.34 -1.91 -25.29
CA GLU A 372 18.21 -1.43 -24.24
C GLU A 372 17.44 -1.45 -22.93
N ILE A 373 18.00 -2.08 -21.91
CA ILE A 373 17.53 -1.97 -20.52
C ILE A 373 18.61 -1.23 -19.75
N ALA A 374 18.30 0.00 -19.34
CA ALA A 374 19.19 0.81 -18.52
C ALA A 374 19.04 0.49 -17.03
N ASP A 375 20.08 0.80 -16.27
CA ASP A 375 20.11 0.70 -14.81
C ASP A 375 19.16 1.68 -14.12
N ASP A 376 18.55 2.64 -14.79
CA ASP A 376 17.50 3.51 -14.20
C ASP A 376 16.07 2.97 -14.48
N GLY A 377 15.97 1.74 -15.00
CA GLY A 377 14.71 1.13 -15.43
C GLY A 377 14.16 1.69 -16.74
N THR A 378 14.93 2.47 -17.50
CA THR A 378 14.56 2.85 -18.88
C THR A 378 14.64 1.64 -19.80
N ALA A 379 13.60 1.46 -20.62
CA ALA A 379 13.60 0.53 -21.73
C ALA A 379 13.49 1.31 -23.04
N ALA A 380 14.45 1.15 -23.93
CA ALA A 380 14.50 1.88 -25.18
C ALA A 380 15.03 1.01 -26.33
N GLY A 381 14.96 1.49 -27.56
CA GLY A 381 15.59 0.79 -28.67
C GLY A 381 15.10 1.22 -30.03
N ASN A 382 15.39 0.39 -31.03
CA ASN A 382 14.95 0.55 -32.41
C ASN A 382 14.04 -0.61 -32.81
N THR A 383 12.91 -0.34 -33.43
CA THR A 383 11.96 -1.35 -33.94
C THR A 383 12.27 -1.80 -35.37
N SER A 384 13.39 -1.32 -35.94
CA SER A 384 13.84 -1.35 -37.35
C SER A 384 13.53 -0.09 -38.15
N VAL A 385 12.42 0.61 -37.87
CA VAL A 385 12.04 1.87 -38.54
C VAL A 385 11.99 3.05 -37.57
N ASN A 386 11.47 2.82 -36.37
CA ASN A 386 11.28 3.84 -35.34
C ASN A 386 12.15 3.60 -34.11
N ARG A 387 12.42 4.69 -33.39
CA ARG A 387 12.94 4.60 -32.03
C ARG A 387 11.77 4.54 -31.06
N TYR A 388 11.92 3.75 -30.01
CA TYR A 388 10.97 3.68 -28.91
C TYR A 388 11.67 3.88 -27.56
N SER A 389 10.89 4.31 -26.58
CA SER A 389 11.32 4.48 -25.19
C SER A 389 10.14 4.36 -24.23
N GLY A 390 10.38 3.80 -23.06
CA GLY A 390 9.44 3.70 -21.95
C GLY A 390 10.17 3.28 -20.67
N LYS A 391 9.41 2.79 -19.70
CA LYS A 391 9.95 2.29 -18.43
C LYS A 391 9.69 0.79 -18.32
N ALA A 392 10.64 0.06 -17.77
CA ALA A 392 10.51 -1.33 -17.36
C ALA A 392 10.52 -1.40 -15.83
N LYS A 393 9.63 -2.21 -15.26
CA LYS A 393 9.73 -2.67 -13.88
C LYS A 393 10.20 -4.12 -13.89
N ILE A 394 11.27 -4.40 -13.16
CA ILE A 394 11.89 -5.74 -13.14
C ILE A 394 11.93 -6.20 -11.68
N SER A 395 11.51 -7.43 -11.44
CA SER A 395 11.51 -8.05 -10.11
C SER A 395 11.75 -9.55 -10.26
N GLY A 396 12.96 -10.01 -9.90
CA GLY A 396 13.38 -11.39 -10.12
C GLY A 396 13.42 -11.74 -11.62
N ASP A 397 12.67 -12.76 -12.03
CA ASP A 397 12.48 -13.18 -13.43
C ASP A 397 11.31 -12.46 -14.13
N LYS A 398 10.57 -11.59 -13.42
CA LYS A 398 9.45 -10.83 -13.97
C LYS A 398 9.94 -9.53 -14.57
N ILE A 399 9.36 -9.16 -15.71
CA ILE A 399 9.56 -7.88 -16.37
C ILE A 399 8.21 -7.35 -16.84
N GLU A 400 7.91 -6.11 -16.48
CA GLU A 400 6.73 -5.38 -16.90
C GLU A 400 7.18 -4.16 -17.70
N LEU A 401 6.87 -4.18 -18.99
CA LEU A 401 7.13 -3.07 -19.90
C LEU A 401 5.95 -2.11 -19.85
N GLY A 402 6.19 -0.91 -19.33
CA GLY A 402 5.21 0.17 -19.30
C GLY A 402 4.88 0.70 -20.69
N ARG A 403 4.08 1.77 -20.75
CA ARG A 403 3.68 2.37 -22.02
C ARG A 403 4.89 2.83 -22.83
N MET A 404 5.07 2.26 -24.02
CA MET A 404 6.12 2.64 -24.96
C MET A 404 5.69 3.80 -25.85
N VAL A 405 6.54 4.82 -25.95
CA VAL A 405 6.39 5.94 -26.88
C VAL A 405 7.33 5.69 -28.06
N MET A 406 6.87 5.96 -29.28
CA MET A 406 7.68 5.75 -30.49
C MET A 406 7.68 6.97 -31.42
N THR A 407 8.74 7.10 -32.22
CA THR A 407 8.72 7.99 -33.38
C THR A 407 7.75 7.48 -34.45
N ARG A 408 7.40 8.31 -35.45
CA ARG A 408 6.46 7.97 -36.54
C ARG A 408 7.08 8.16 -37.93
N ARG A 409 8.18 7.47 -38.20
CA ARG A 409 8.82 7.40 -39.52
C ARG A 409 8.14 6.31 -40.34
N ALA A 410 7.96 6.58 -41.63
CA ALA A 410 7.54 5.58 -42.60
C ALA A 410 8.78 4.84 -43.13
N GLY A 411 8.63 3.56 -43.43
CA GLY A 411 9.69 2.72 -43.98
C GLY A 411 9.14 1.68 -44.98
N PRO A 412 10.00 0.83 -45.54
CA PRO A 412 9.56 -0.32 -46.33
C PRO A 412 8.57 -1.19 -45.54
N GLN A 413 7.56 -1.72 -46.24
CA GLN A 413 6.47 -2.47 -45.60
C GLN A 413 6.99 -3.65 -44.74
N SER A 414 7.99 -4.38 -45.23
CA SER A 414 8.59 -5.49 -44.48
C SER A 414 9.20 -5.09 -43.14
N LEU A 415 9.75 -3.88 -43.02
CA LEU A 415 10.30 -3.36 -41.76
C LEU A 415 9.19 -2.84 -40.84
N MET A 416 8.14 -2.23 -41.41
CA MET A 416 6.97 -1.84 -40.65
C MET A 416 6.20 -3.05 -40.08
N ASP A 417 6.17 -4.17 -40.82
CA ASP A 417 5.58 -5.43 -40.35
C ASP A 417 6.41 -6.02 -39.20
N GLN A 418 7.74 -5.97 -39.29
CA GLN A 418 8.65 -6.36 -38.19
C GLN A 418 8.46 -5.47 -36.96
N GLU A 419 8.38 -4.14 -37.13
CA GLU A 419 8.09 -3.19 -36.04
C GLU A 419 6.78 -3.51 -35.35
N THR A 420 5.72 -3.74 -36.13
CA THR A 420 4.38 -4.06 -35.61
C THR A 420 4.43 -5.34 -34.78
N ARG A 421 5.09 -6.38 -35.28
CA ARG A 421 5.26 -7.66 -34.59
C ARG A 421 6.06 -7.50 -33.30
N PHE A 422 7.17 -6.76 -33.36
CA PHE A 422 8.03 -6.54 -32.19
C PHE A 422 7.28 -5.83 -31.06
N MET A 423 6.56 -4.74 -31.37
CA MET A 423 5.80 -4.01 -30.37
C MET A 423 4.63 -4.82 -29.82
N ALA A 424 3.97 -5.61 -30.66
CA ALA A 424 2.94 -6.54 -30.21
C ALA A 424 3.51 -7.64 -29.29
N ALA A 425 4.72 -8.13 -29.57
CA ALA A 425 5.42 -9.08 -28.72
C ALA A 425 5.80 -8.45 -27.38
N LEU A 426 6.44 -7.26 -27.37
CA LEU A 426 6.82 -6.56 -26.14
C LEU A 426 5.62 -6.32 -25.21
N ALA A 427 4.44 -6.04 -25.75
CA ALA A 427 3.22 -5.84 -24.97
C ALA A 427 2.71 -7.10 -24.25
N LYS A 428 3.14 -8.29 -24.67
CA LYS A 428 2.78 -9.59 -24.06
C LYS A 428 3.82 -10.08 -23.04
N VAL A 429 4.98 -9.43 -22.97
CA VAL A 429 6.09 -9.84 -22.12
C VAL A 429 5.69 -9.69 -20.65
N THR A 430 5.87 -10.76 -19.88
CA THR A 430 5.66 -10.74 -18.42
C THR A 430 6.88 -11.27 -17.65
N ARG A 431 7.76 -12.01 -18.32
CA ARG A 431 8.96 -12.62 -17.74
C ARG A 431 10.13 -12.58 -18.70
N TYR A 432 11.33 -12.74 -18.16
CA TYR A 432 12.55 -12.92 -18.92
C TYR A 432 13.41 -14.04 -18.34
N ARG A 433 14.32 -14.56 -19.16
CA ARG A 433 15.37 -15.49 -18.75
C ARG A 433 16.61 -15.27 -19.60
N ILE A 434 17.80 -15.32 -19.01
CA ILE A 434 19.06 -15.38 -19.75
C ILE A 434 19.50 -16.85 -19.74
N GLY A 435 19.70 -17.44 -20.92
CA GLY A 435 20.16 -18.82 -21.04
C GLY A 435 21.67 -18.95 -20.81
N ASP A 436 22.14 -20.18 -20.57
CA ASP A 436 23.58 -20.47 -20.41
C ASP A 436 24.41 -20.12 -21.67
N ASN A 437 23.75 -19.94 -22.80
CA ASN A 437 24.32 -19.48 -24.07
C ASN A 437 24.45 -17.94 -24.17
N GLY A 438 24.08 -17.20 -23.12
CA GLY A 438 24.12 -15.73 -23.09
C GLY A 438 23.00 -15.04 -23.85
N LEU A 439 22.02 -15.78 -24.39
CA LEU A 439 20.85 -15.20 -25.06
C LEU A 439 19.80 -14.78 -24.04
N LEU A 440 19.16 -13.64 -24.28
CA LEU A 440 17.99 -13.17 -23.57
C LEU A 440 16.72 -13.71 -24.22
N TYR A 441 15.85 -14.29 -23.41
CA TYR A 441 14.55 -14.80 -23.78
C TYR A 441 13.47 -13.99 -23.06
N LEU A 442 12.59 -13.33 -23.81
CA LEU A 442 11.39 -12.70 -23.28
C LEU A 442 10.21 -13.66 -23.43
N LEU A 443 9.42 -13.77 -22.37
CA LEU A 443 8.39 -14.79 -22.23
C LEU A 443 7.01 -14.16 -21.96
N ASP A 444 5.97 -14.78 -22.50
CA ASP A 444 4.57 -14.46 -22.17
C ASP A 444 4.14 -15.01 -20.80
N ALA A 445 2.87 -14.79 -20.42
CA ALA A 445 2.32 -15.23 -19.14
C ALA A 445 2.27 -16.76 -19.01
N GLU A 446 2.16 -17.46 -20.14
CA GLU A 446 2.14 -18.92 -20.26
C GLU A 446 3.54 -19.54 -20.28
N GLY A 447 4.59 -18.72 -20.38
CA GLY A 447 5.99 -19.12 -20.40
C GLY A 447 6.55 -19.45 -21.78
N ASN A 448 5.85 -19.09 -22.86
CA ASN A 448 6.34 -19.28 -24.22
C ASN A 448 7.35 -18.19 -24.59
N GLU A 449 8.36 -18.56 -25.39
CA GLU A 449 9.30 -17.62 -25.99
C GLU A 449 8.60 -16.77 -27.05
N ILE A 450 8.65 -15.45 -26.85
CA ILE A 450 8.05 -14.47 -27.78
C ILE A 450 9.08 -13.55 -28.41
N VAL A 451 10.23 -13.34 -27.76
CA VAL A 451 11.38 -12.65 -28.37
C VAL A 451 12.67 -13.29 -27.85
N ARG A 452 13.62 -13.52 -28.75
CA ARG A 452 14.98 -13.93 -28.42
C ARG A 452 15.96 -12.87 -28.86
N LEU A 453 16.89 -12.51 -27.98
CA LEU A 453 17.87 -11.47 -28.23
C LEU A 453 19.29 -11.91 -27.88
N SER A 454 20.27 -11.46 -28.66
CA SER A 454 21.69 -11.57 -28.38
C SER A 454 22.22 -10.29 -27.74
N LYS A 455 23.25 -10.39 -26.90
CA LYS A 455 23.85 -9.20 -26.27
C LYS A 455 24.69 -8.44 -27.31
N ILE A 456 24.52 -7.13 -27.36
CA ILE A 456 25.38 -6.22 -28.13
C ILE A 456 26.50 -5.82 -27.17
N GLU A 457 27.72 -6.26 -27.45
CA GLU A 457 28.90 -5.75 -26.74
C GLU A 457 29.19 -4.32 -27.25
N ASP A 458 29.47 -3.41 -26.32
CA ASP A 458 29.85 -2.02 -26.63
C ASP A 458 31.21 -1.91 -27.33
#